data_AF-L7CNC6-F1
#
_entry.id   AF-L7CNC6-F1
#
_cell.length_a   1.000
_cell.length_b   1.000
_cell.length_c   1.000
_cell.angle_alpha   90.00
_cell.angle_beta   90.00
_cell.angle_gamma   90.00
#
_symmetry.space_group_name_H-M   'P 1'
#
loop_
_entity.id
_entity.type
_entity.pdbx_description
1 polymer ?
#
loop_
_entity_poly.entity_id
_entity_poly.type
_entity_poly.pdbx_seq_one_letter_code
_entity_poly.pdbx_strand_id
1 'polypeptide(L)' 'MRVLCDTNILVRLANPGDPKHDLTLNALARLSKDGHKRVLVPQCLYEYHVVVTRPVQDNGLGPE' A
#
# COMPACT_ATOMS: atom_id res chain seq x y z
N MET A 1 -3.69 0.10 -19.77
CA MET A 1 -2.95 1.24 -19.17
C MET A 1 -2.05 0.76 -18.04
N ARG A 2 -0.96 1.48 -17.74
CA ARG A 2 -0.17 1.25 -16.52
C ARG A 2 -0.63 2.25 -15.47
N VAL A 3 -0.93 1.78 -14.27
CA VAL A 3 -1.35 2.59 -13.13
C VAL A 3 -0.26 2.48 -12.08
N LEU A 4 0.40 3.61 -11.80
CA LEU A 4 1.40 3.68 -10.75
C LEU A 4 0.70 3.66 -9.40
N CYS A 5 1.06 2.68 -8.57
CA CYS A 5 0.60 2.59 -7.19
C CYS A 5 1.55 3.36 -6.29
N ASP A 6 0.98 4.24 -5.47
CA ASP A 6 1.70 4.97 -4.44
C ASP A 6 1.96 4.09 -3.20
N THR A 7 2.88 4.53 -2.34
CA THR A 7 3.25 3.86 -1.08
C THR A 7 2.03 3.61 -0.19
N ASN A 8 1.09 4.55 -0.16
CA ASN A 8 -0.10 4.43 0.67
C ASN A 8 -0.98 3.22 0.32
N ILE A 9 -0.90 2.70 -0.91
CA ILE A 9 -1.60 1.49 -1.34
C ILE A 9 -0.96 0.28 -0.67
N LEU A 10 0.38 0.21 -0.66
CA LEU A 10 1.12 -0.87 -0.03
C LEU A 10 0.91 -0.88 1.49
N VAL A 11 0.97 0.29 2.13
CA VAL A 11 0.75 0.43 3.58
C VAL A 11 -0.64 -0.05 3.98
N ARG A 12 -1.69 0.37 3.25
CA ARG A 12 -3.07 -0.07 3.53
C ARG A 12 -3.28 -1.56 3.32
N LEU A 13 -2.63 -2.16 2.32
CA LEU A 13 -2.67 -3.61 2.12
C LEU A 13 -1.95 -4.37 3.24
N ALA A 14 -0.88 -3.81 3.79
CA ALA A 14 -0.12 -4.41 4.89
C ALA A 14 -0.78 -4.24 6.27
N ASN A 15 -1.77 -3.35 6.39
CA ASN A 15 -2.52 -3.11 7.61
C ASN A 15 -4.01 -3.48 7.46
N PRO A 16 -4.41 -4.72 7.76
CA PRO A 16 -5.81 -5.15 7.71
C PRO A 16 -6.75 -4.35 8.63
N GLY A 17 -6.22 -3.69 9.67
CA GLY A 17 -6.99 -2.81 10.56
C GLY A 17 -7.23 -1.41 9.99
N ASP A 18 -6.59 -1.04 8.87
CA ASP A 18 -6.81 0.27 8.24
C ASP A 18 -8.25 0.34 7.68
N PRO A 19 -9.04 1.39 7.98
CA PRO A 19 -10.41 1.53 7.48
C PRO A 19 -10.54 1.51 5.95
N LYS A 20 -9.45 1.73 5.21
CA LYS A 20 -9.39 1.72 3.74
C LYS A 20 -8.75 0.45 3.18
N HIS A 21 -8.46 -0.57 4.00
CA HIS A 21 -7.89 -1.85 3.54
C HIS A 21 -8.75 -2.47 2.44
N ASP A 22 -10.02 -2.75 2.74
CA ASP A 22 -10.96 -3.40 1.80
C ASP A 22 -11.22 -2.55 0.56
N LEU A 23 -11.35 -1.23 0.73
CA LEU A 23 -11.50 -0.30 -0.39
C LEU A 23 -10.31 -0.39 -1.35
N THR A 24 -9.10 -0.41 -0.79
CA THR A 24 -7.85 -0.50 -1.56
C THR A 24 -7.76 -1.84 -2.29
N LEU A 25 -8.06 -2.94 -1.61
CA LEU A 25 -8.07 -4.28 -2.19
C LEU A 25 -9.05 -4.37 -3.38
N ASN A 26 -10.29 -3.90 -3.17
CA ASN A 26 -11.33 -3.90 -4.20
C ASN A 26 -10.97 -3.02 -5.40
N ALA A 27 -10.38 -1.85 -5.17
CA ALA A 27 -9.90 -0.99 -6.26
C ALA A 27 -8.82 -1.68 -7.11
N LEU A 28 -7.84 -2.35 -6.48
CA LEU A 28 -6.81 -3.09 -7.19
C LEU A 28 -7.36 -4.30 -7.95
N ALA A 29 -8.33 -5.01 -7.37
CA ALA A 29 -9.03 -6.09 -8.05
C ALA A 29 -9.77 -5.58 -9.28
N ARG A 30 -10.42 -4.41 -9.19
CA ARG A 30 -11.09 -3.77 -10.32
C ARG A 30 -10.11 -3.39 -11.43
N LEU A 31 -8.98 -2.76 -11.08
CA LEU A 31 -7.94 -2.43 -12.06
C LEU A 31 -7.42 -3.69 -12.78
N SER A 32 -7.28 -4.80 -12.06
CA SER A 32 -6.88 -6.08 -12.66
C SER A 32 -7.94 -6.62 -13.62
N LYS A 33 -9.22 -6.55 -13.24
CA LYS A 33 -10.35 -6.97 -14.08
C LYS A 33 -10.47 -6.15 -15.36
N ASP A 34 -10.17 -4.86 -15.29
CA ASP A 34 -10.20 -3.92 -16.42
C ASP A 34 -8.92 -4.01 -17.30
N GLY A 35 -8.05 -5.00 -17.06
CA GLY A 35 -6.84 -5.25 -17.85
C GLY A 35 -5.72 -4.22 -17.63
N HIS A 36 -5.77 -3.48 -16.52
CA HIS A 36 -4.73 -2.51 -16.18
C HIS A 36 -3.56 -3.17 -15.44
N LYS A 37 -2.33 -2.70 -15.73
CA LYS A 37 -1.13 -3.13 -15.03
C LYS A 37 -0.85 -2.19 -13.86
N ARG A 38 -0.91 -2.71 -12.64
CA ARG A 38 -0.47 -2.03 -11.42
C ARG A 38 1.05 -2.07 -11.38
N VAL A 39 1.71 -0.91 -11.34
CA VAL A 39 3.17 -0.81 -11.36
C VAL A 39 3.65 -0.07 -10.12
N LEU A 40 4.87 -0.37 -9.69
CA LEU A 40 5.57 0.27 -8.59
C LEU A 40 6.88 0.85 -9.08
N VAL A 41 7.36 1.88 -8.38
CA VAL A 41 8.73 2.39 -8.53
C VAL A 41 9.52 2.10 -7.26
N PRO A 42 10.87 2.03 -7.33
CA PRO A 42 11.70 1.73 -6.16
C PRO A 42 11.46 2.64 -4.96
N GLN A 43 11.18 3.93 -5.18
CA GLN A 43 10.88 4.88 -4.11
C GLN A 43 9.70 4.41 -3.24
N CYS A 44 8.64 3.85 -3.82
CA CYS A 44 7.49 3.37 -3.06
C CYS A 44 7.85 2.21 -2.11
N LEU A 45 8.85 1.40 -2.47
CA LEU A 45 9.34 0.31 -1.62
C LEU A 45 10.15 0.84 -0.44
N TYR A 46 10.98 1.86 -0.65
CA TYR A 46 11.73 2.51 0.43
C TYR A 46 10.80 3.21 1.42
N GLU A 47 9.83 3.98 0.94
CA GLU A 47 8.86 4.64 1.81
C GLU A 47 7.98 3.63 2.56
N TYR A 48 7.56 2.56 1.90
CA TYR A 48 6.85 1.46 2.55
C TYR A 48 7.69 0.85 3.66
N HIS A 49 8.96 0.53 3.41
CA HIS A 49 9.87 -0.04 4.40
C HIS A 49 9.99 0.85 5.63
N VAL A 50 10.16 2.17 5.44
CA VAL A 50 10.22 3.13 6.54
C VAL A 50 8.94 3.07 7.38
N VAL A 51 7.76 3.05 6.74
CA VAL A 51 6.49 3.00 7.48
C VAL A 51 6.31 1.70 8.27
N VAL A 52 6.64 0.55 7.68
CA VAL A 52 6.41 -0.76 8.34
C VAL A 52 7.46 -1.15 9.37
N THR A 53 8.58 -0.43 9.44
CA THR A 53 9.64 -0.64 10.44
C THR A 53 9.67 0.43 11.52
N ARG A 54 9.11 1.61 11.24
CA ARG A 54 8.97 2.68 12.23
C ARG A 54 8.03 2.25 13.37
N PRO A 55 8.33 2.58 14.63
CA PRO A 55 7.47 2.24 15.76
C PRO A 55 6.05 2.81 15.62
N VAL A 56 5.07 2.13 16.22
CA VAL A 56 3.67 2.59 16.24
C VAL A 56 3.55 3.97 16.89
N GLN A 57 4.34 4.23 17.92
CA GLN A 57 4.40 5.51 18.62
C GLN A 57 4.74 6.69 17.69
N ASP A 58 5.50 6.41 16.62
CA ASP A 58 5.90 7.38 15.60
C ASP A 58 5.05 7.29 14.32
N ASN A 59 3.79 6.84 14.42
CA ASN A 59 2.88 6.67 13.28
C ASN A 59 3.38 5.64 12.25
N GLY A 60 4.10 4.61 12.68
CA GLY A 60 4.48 3.45 11.86
C GLY A 60 3.61 2.21 12.09
N LEU A 61 4.00 1.09 11.48
CA LEU A 61 3.40 -0.24 11.68
C LEU A 61 4.40 -1.25 12.27
N GLY A 62 5.58 -0.80 12.68
CA GLY A 62 6.62 -1.61 13.30
C GLY A 62 6.34 -1.91 14.77
N PRO A 63 7.28 -2.58 15.47
CA PRO A 63 7.15 -2.89 16.89
C PRO A 63 6.92 -1.63 17.76
N GLU A 64 6.31 -1.81 18.94
CA GLU A 64 6.25 -0.76 19.97
C GLU A 64 7.63 -0.39 20.52
#